data_AF-A0A0P7TZC1-F1
#
_entry.id   AF-A0A0P7TZC1-F1
#
_cell.length_a   1.000
_cell.length_b   1.000
_cell.length_c   1.000
_cell.angle_alpha   90.00
_cell.angle_beta   90.00
_cell.angle_gamma   90.00
#
_symmetry.space_group_name_H-M   'P 1'
#
loop_
_entity.id
_entity.type
_entity.pdbx_description
1 polymer ?
#
loop_
_entity_poly.entity_id
_entity_poly.type
_entity_poly.pdbx_seq_one_letter_code
_entity_poly.pdbx_strand_id
1 'polypeptide(L)'
;MTRCHHKPRRCLPIQQCGGFPISPLLFHPNAKGSQIVMDLAQKAVKRQASFCNAITFSNRPVALYEQVRLKITKKQCCWSGALRLGFTAKDPSRINPDSLPKYACPDLVSQSGFWAKALPEEFANEGNVIAFWVDKKGRVFYRINDSSPMLFFSGVRTVEPLWALIDVYGLTRGVQLL
;
A
#
# COMPACT_ATOMS: atom_id res chain seq x y z
N MET A 1 6.75 -23.15 -54.82
CA MET A 1 7.42 -22.74 -53.56
C MET A 1 6.43 -21.92 -52.75
N THR A 2 6.22 -22.37 -51.52
CA THR A 2 5.00 -22.21 -50.72
C THR A 2 4.95 -20.85 -50.01
N ARG A 3 3.88 -20.07 -50.22
CA ARG A 3 3.68 -18.78 -49.54
C ARG A 3 3.01 -19.06 -48.18
N CYS A 4 3.80 -19.07 -47.11
CA CYS A 4 3.32 -19.29 -45.75
C CYS A 4 2.42 -18.13 -45.28
N HIS A 5 1.12 -18.40 -45.14
CA HIS A 5 0.17 -17.48 -44.50
C HIS A 5 0.33 -17.52 -42.97
N HIS A 6 0.97 -16.51 -42.40
CA HIS A 6 0.92 -16.24 -40.96
C HIS A 6 -0.29 -15.36 -40.66
N LYS A 7 -1.34 -15.93 -40.06
CA LYS A 7 -2.44 -15.17 -39.45
C LYS A 7 -1.94 -14.55 -38.14
N PRO A 8 -2.02 -13.22 -37.94
CA PRO A 8 -1.75 -12.64 -36.64
C PRO A 8 -2.85 -13.05 -35.66
N ARG A 9 -2.45 -13.58 -34.51
CA ARG A 9 -3.34 -13.81 -33.36
C ARG A 9 -3.93 -12.46 -32.94
N ARG A 10 -5.25 -12.32 -33.07
CA ARG A 10 -5.98 -11.16 -32.55
C ARG A 10 -5.81 -11.12 -31.02
N CYS A 11 -5.06 -10.14 -30.53
CA CYS A 11 -5.10 -9.75 -29.13
C CYS A 11 -6.53 -9.33 -28.79
N LEU A 12 -7.14 -9.99 -27.81
CA LEU A 12 -8.44 -9.59 -27.28
C LEU A 12 -8.27 -8.24 -26.59
N PRO A 13 -9.15 -7.25 -26.86
CA PRO A 13 -9.09 -5.98 -26.17
C PRO A 13 -9.40 -6.18 -24.68
N ILE A 14 -8.54 -5.60 -23.84
CA ILE A 14 -8.78 -5.45 -22.40
C ILE A 14 -10.10 -4.69 -22.25
N GLN A 15 -11.09 -5.38 -21.71
CA GLN A 15 -12.42 -4.85 -21.46
C GLN A 15 -12.29 -3.75 -20.39
N GLN A 16 -12.17 -2.50 -20.82
CA GLN A 16 -12.28 -1.35 -19.94
C GLN A 16 -13.73 -1.29 -19.45
N CYS A 17 -13.97 -1.78 -18.24
CA CYS A 17 -15.20 -1.49 -17.53
C CYS A 17 -15.22 0.02 -17.24
N GLY A 18 -16.23 0.71 -17.77
CA GLY A 18 -16.49 2.11 -17.49
C GLY A 18 -16.71 2.32 -15.99
N GLY A 19 -15.67 2.79 -15.32
CA GLY A 19 -15.74 3.24 -13.93
C GLY A 19 -15.77 4.76 -13.90
N PHE A 20 -16.65 5.32 -13.09
CA PHE A 20 -16.55 6.70 -12.62
C PHE A 20 -15.09 7.05 -12.29
N PRO A 21 -14.61 8.28 -12.53
CA PRO A 21 -13.24 8.64 -12.21
C PRO A 21 -13.01 8.37 -10.72
N ILE A 22 -12.26 7.32 -10.43
CA ILE A 22 -11.93 6.91 -9.07
C ILE A 22 -11.13 8.09 -8.51
N SER A 23 -11.67 8.74 -7.47
CA SER A 23 -10.98 9.87 -6.83
C SER A 23 -9.55 9.46 -6.48
N PRO A 24 -8.57 10.37 -6.60
CA PRO A 24 -7.16 10.02 -6.39
C PRO A 24 -6.98 9.37 -5.02
N LEU A 25 -6.12 8.34 -4.97
CA LEU A 25 -5.76 7.71 -3.71
C LEU A 25 -4.77 8.61 -2.98
N LEU A 26 -5.19 9.12 -1.82
CA LEU A 26 -4.42 9.99 -0.95
C LEU A 26 -4.28 9.34 0.43
N PHE A 27 -3.46 9.91 1.29
CA PHE A 27 -3.44 9.55 2.69
C PHE A 27 -4.63 10.15 3.43
N HIS A 28 -5.20 9.41 4.36
CA HIS A 28 -6.27 9.92 5.20
C HIS A 28 -5.74 11.01 6.15
N PRO A 29 -6.37 12.20 6.22
CA PRO A 29 -5.79 13.35 6.92
C PRO A 29 -5.71 13.19 8.44
N ASN A 30 -6.65 12.47 9.05
CA ASN A 30 -6.82 12.48 10.50
C ASN A 30 -6.29 11.21 11.17
N ALA A 31 -6.72 10.02 10.74
CA ALA A 31 -6.20 8.74 11.20
C ALA A 31 -4.75 8.49 10.73
N LYS A 32 -3.80 9.01 11.52
CA LYS A 32 -2.37 8.83 11.29
C LYS A 32 -1.62 8.85 12.62
N GLY A 33 -0.49 8.15 12.67
CA GLY A 33 0.37 8.12 13.85
C GLY A 33 0.97 9.49 14.17
N SER A 34 1.30 9.70 15.44
CA SER A 34 1.78 10.98 15.98
C SER A 34 3.11 11.49 15.40
N GLN A 35 3.86 10.63 14.70
CA GLN A 35 5.11 11.03 14.03
C GLN A 35 4.92 11.37 12.54
N ILE A 36 3.69 11.31 12.01
CA ILE A 36 3.42 11.61 10.60
C ILE A 36 3.21 13.11 10.38
N VAL A 37 4.09 13.68 9.55
CA VAL A 37 3.88 14.95 8.88
C VAL A 37 3.45 14.68 7.45
N MET A 38 2.40 15.37 7.01
CA MET A 38 1.77 15.18 5.70
C MET A 38 1.82 16.49 4.91
N ASP A 39 1.96 16.39 3.58
CA ASP A 39 1.86 17.55 2.71
C ASP A 39 0.41 18.04 2.55
N LEU A 40 0.23 19.27 2.05
CA LEU A 40 -1.09 19.86 1.85
C LEU A 40 -1.96 19.08 0.87
N ALA A 41 -1.33 18.41 -0.11
CA ALA A 41 -2.01 17.59 -1.10
C ALA A 41 -2.36 16.18 -0.58
N GLN A 42 -1.96 15.82 0.65
CA GLN A 42 -2.15 14.51 1.26
C GLN A 42 -1.58 13.36 0.42
N LYS A 43 -0.60 13.65 -0.45
CA LYS A 43 0.06 12.68 -1.32
C LYS A 43 1.35 12.16 -0.73
N ALA A 44 2.00 12.92 0.15
CA ALA A 44 3.29 12.57 0.72
C ALA A 44 3.26 12.65 2.24
N VAL A 45 3.85 11.64 2.89
CA VAL A 45 4.03 11.60 4.33
C VAL A 45 5.48 11.35 4.69
N LYS A 46 5.90 11.95 5.79
CA LYS A 46 7.24 11.77 6.37
C LYS A 46 7.11 11.54 7.86
N ARG A 47 7.95 10.65 8.38
CA ARG A 47 8.15 10.47 9.81
C ARG A 47 9.08 11.57 10.33
N GLN A 48 8.59 12.42 11.24
CA GLN A 48 9.35 13.57 11.76
C GLN A 48 10.50 13.12 12.68
N ALA A 49 10.23 12.21 13.61
CA ALA A 49 11.21 11.68 14.56
C ALA A 49 10.96 10.19 14.87
N SER A 50 11.84 9.58 15.68
CA SER A 50 11.79 8.15 16.04
C SER A 50 11.89 7.20 14.84
N PHE A 51 11.56 5.93 15.06
CA PHE A 51 11.49 4.85 14.07
C PHE A 51 10.08 4.24 13.90
N CYS A 52 9.10 4.71 14.66
CA CYS A 52 7.75 4.15 14.76
C CYS A 52 6.68 5.24 14.99
N ASN A 53 5.45 4.85 15.40
CA ASN A 53 4.29 5.75 15.55
C ASN A 53 3.93 6.46 14.25
N ALA A 54 4.01 5.73 13.13
CA ALA A 54 3.95 6.30 11.79
C ALA A 54 3.00 5.52 10.86
N ILE A 55 1.92 5.00 11.45
CA ILE A 55 0.85 4.29 10.74
C ILE A 55 -0.01 5.31 10.00
N THR A 56 -0.37 5.02 8.75
CA THR A 56 -1.27 5.81 7.92
C THR A 56 -2.23 4.90 7.17
N PHE A 57 -3.31 5.49 6.67
CA PHE A 57 -4.32 4.80 5.88
C PHE A 57 -4.63 5.57 4.59
N SER A 58 -5.27 4.92 3.61
CA SER A 58 -5.82 5.63 2.45
C SER A 58 -7.04 6.47 2.83
N ASN A 59 -7.28 7.56 2.09
CA ASN A 59 -8.44 8.45 2.29
C ASN A 59 -9.78 7.82 1.87
N ARG A 60 -9.75 6.77 1.05
CA ARG A 60 -10.92 6.05 0.56
C ARG A 60 -10.67 4.54 0.51
N PRO A 61 -11.73 3.72 0.38
CA PRO A 61 -11.59 2.32 0.05
C PRO A 61 -10.84 2.11 -1.27
N VAL A 62 -10.06 1.03 -1.32
CA VAL A 62 -9.33 0.51 -2.46
C VAL A 62 -10.10 -0.67 -3.02
N ALA A 63 -10.36 -0.66 -4.33
CA ALA A 63 -11.04 -1.77 -4.98
C ALA A 63 -10.16 -3.02 -5.03
N LEU A 64 -10.77 -4.20 -5.13
CA LEU A 64 -10.02 -5.42 -5.43
C LEU A 64 -9.26 -5.24 -6.74
N TYR A 65 -8.02 -5.74 -6.78
CA TYR A 65 -7.09 -5.59 -7.89
C TYR A 65 -6.61 -4.15 -8.18
N GLU A 66 -7.10 -3.13 -7.47
CA GLU A 66 -6.56 -1.79 -7.56
C GLU A 66 -5.15 -1.75 -6.94
N GLN A 67 -4.17 -1.26 -7.70
CA GLN A 67 -2.79 -1.17 -7.23
C GLN A 67 -2.57 0.10 -6.43
N VAL A 68 -2.32 -0.06 -5.13
CA VAL A 68 -1.81 1.02 -4.29
C VAL A 68 -0.33 1.20 -4.61
N ARG A 69 0.01 2.33 -5.24
CA ARG A 69 1.38 2.63 -5.67
C ARG A 69 2.02 3.65 -4.75
N LEU A 70 3.18 3.30 -4.21
CA LEU A 70 3.90 4.06 -3.20
C LEU A 70 5.36 4.22 -3.61
N LYS A 71 5.86 5.45 -3.73
CA LYS A 71 7.28 5.74 -3.92
C LYS A 71 7.94 5.98 -2.57
N ILE A 72 9.08 5.34 -2.32
CA ILE A 72 9.94 5.68 -1.17
C ILE A 72 10.69 6.96 -1.50
N THR A 73 10.42 8.01 -0.75
CA THR A 73 11.02 9.33 -0.98
C THR A 73 12.17 9.63 -0.03
N LYS A 74 12.24 8.92 1.11
CA LYS A 74 13.32 9.13 2.09
C LYS A 74 13.61 7.85 2.88
N LYS A 75 14.90 7.54 3.03
CA LYS A 75 15.46 6.47 3.86
C LYS A 75 16.27 7.08 5.01
N GLN A 76 16.37 6.35 6.12
CA GLN A 76 17.15 6.70 7.30
C GLN A 76 17.92 5.46 7.75
N CYS A 77 19.23 5.43 7.50
CA CYS A 77 20.05 4.23 7.64
C CYS A 77 20.43 3.85 9.09
N CYS A 78 20.05 4.62 10.11
CA CYS A 78 20.38 4.34 11.51
C CYS A 78 19.36 3.44 12.22
N TRP A 79 18.38 2.89 11.51
CA TRP A 79 17.38 1.96 12.04
C TRP A 79 17.37 0.67 11.21
N SER A 80 16.79 -0.39 11.75
CA SER A 80 16.49 -1.61 11.01
C SER A 80 14.99 -1.76 10.79
N GLY A 81 14.60 -2.62 9.86
CA GLY A 81 13.23 -2.89 9.45
C GLY A 81 12.70 -1.86 8.44
N ALA A 82 12.03 -2.35 7.41
CA ALA A 82 11.38 -1.53 6.40
C ALA A 82 9.94 -1.14 6.78
N LEU A 83 9.29 -0.35 5.93
CA LEU A 83 7.85 -0.11 6.04
C LEU A 83 7.02 -1.42 6.07
N ARG A 84 5.84 -1.36 6.69
CA ARG A 84 4.83 -2.43 6.60
C ARG A 84 3.66 -2.00 5.75
N LEU A 85 3.12 -2.94 4.98
CA LEU A 85 2.05 -2.68 4.03
C LEU A 85 0.93 -3.71 4.22
N GLY A 86 -0.29 -3.28 3.97
CA GLY A 86 -1.44 -4.17 3.91
C GLY A 86 -2.76 -3.41 3.83
N PHE A 87 -3.78 -3.96 4.49
CA PHE A 87 -5.16 -3.47 4.39
C PHE A 87 -5.86 -3.48 5.75
N THR A 88 -6.89 -2.66 5.87
CA THR A 88 -7.84 -2.69 6.99
C THR A 88 -9.27 -2.65 6.47
N ALA A 89 -10.18 -3.33 7.16
CA ALA A 89 -11.62 -3.19 6.97
C ALA A 89 -12.24 -2.15 7.92
N LYS A 90 -11.43 -1.54 8.80
CA LYS A 90 -11.86 -0.44 9.67
C LYS A 90 -11.77 0.87 8.89
N ASP A 91 -12.90 1.56 8.78
CA ASP A 91 -12.98 2.88 8.17
C ASP A 91 -12.07 3.88 8.93
N PRO A 92 -11.03 4.45 8.28
CA PRO A 92 -10.12 5.40 8.92
C PRO A 92 -10.80 6.67 9.45
N SER A 93 -11.98 7.05 8.94
CA SER A 93 -12.74 8.19 9.49
C SER A 93 -13.22 7.94 10.93
N ARG A 94 -13.28 6.68 11.36
CA ARG A 94 -13.73 6.23 12.69
C ARG A 94 -12.58 5.84 13.61
N ILE A 95 -11.34 5.86 13.14
CA ILE A 95 -10.15 5.53 13.94
C ILE A 95 -9.73 6.77 14.71
N ASN A 96 -9.66 6.67 16.04
CA ASN A 96 -9.08 7.72 16.87
C ASN A 96 -7.54 7.68 16.73
N PRO A 97 -6.89 8.75 16.21
CA PRO A 97 -5.43 8.77 16.05
C PRO A 97 -4.66 8.60 17.37
N ASP A 98 -5.21 9.05 18.50
CA ASP A 98 -4.56 8.91 19.82
C ASP A 98 -4.57 7.46 20.32
N SER A 99 -5.44 6.62 19.75
CA SER A 99 -5.51 5.18 20.05
C SER A 99 -4.64 4.31 19.14
N LEU A 100 -3.97 4.91 18.14
CA LEU A 100 -3.11 4.15 17.25
C LEU A 100 -1.88 3.62 18.00
N PRO A 101 -1.55 2.33 17.86
CA PRO A 101 -0.39 1.77 18.52
C PRO A 101 0.92 2.19 17.83
N LYS A 102 2.04 1.82 18.45
CA LYS A 102 3.37 2.15 17.94
C LYS A 102 3.67 1.47 16.60
N TYR A 103 3.16 0.26 16.39
CA TYR A 103 3.50 -0.59 15.26
C TYR A 103 2.26 -1.19 14.60
N ALA A 104 2.27 -1.34 13.27
CA ALA A 104 1.24 -2.14 12.61
C ALA A 104 1.38 -3.64 12.93
N CYS A 105 2.62 -4.15 12.96
CA CYS A 105 2.95 -5.52 13.34
C CYS A 105 3.77 -5.50 14.64
N PRO A 106 3.36 -6.21 15.71
CA PRO A 106 2.16 -7.06 15.81
C PRO A 106 0.89 -6.30 16.20
N ASP A 107 0.98 -5.07 16.70
CA ASP A 107 -0.10 -4.45 17.49
C ASP A 107 -1.43 -4.30 16.73
N LEU A 108 -1.45 -3.71 15.52
CA LEU A 108 -2.69 -3.62 14.74
C LEU A 108 -3.13 -4.98 14.19
N VAL A 109 -2.20 -5.77 13.66
CA VAL A 109 -2.52 -7.08 13.05
C VAL A 109 -3.12 -8.07 14.06
N SER A 110 -2.82 -7.89 15.36
CA SER A 110 -3.46 -8.66 16.44
C SER A 110 -4.96 -8.35 16.62
N GLN A 111 -5.41 -7.20 16.11
CA GLN A 111 -6.80 -6.76 16.18
C GLN A 111 -7.59 -7.23 14.95
N SER A 112 -8.88 -7.52 15.15
CA SER A 112 -9.76 -7.93 14.05
C SER A 112 -9.88 -6.83 12.99
N GLY A 113 -9.76 -7.20 11.72
CA GLY A 113 -9.97 -6.29 10.59
C GLY A 113 -8.72 -5.56 10.12
N PHE A 114 -7.53 -5.93 10.60
CA PHE A 114 -6.25 -5.39 10.13
C PHE A 114 -5.35 -6.51 9.63
N TRP A 115 -4.67 -6.28 8.51
CA TRP A 115 -3.71 -7.21 7.93
C TRP A 115 -2.53 -6.42 7.38
N ALA A 116 -1.31 -6.73 7.81
CA ALA A 116 -0.11 -6.09 7.32
C ALA A 116 1.10 -7.02 7.46
N LYS A 117 2.11 -6.79 6.62
CA LYS A 117 3.39 -7.49 6.69
C LYS A 117 4.53 -6.52 6.40
N ALA A 118 5.69 -6.77 7.00
CA ALA A 118 6.90 -6.01 6.72
C ALA A 118 7.41 -6.30 5.31
N LEU A 119 7.77 -5.24 4.58
CA LEU A 119 8.49 -5.39 3.33
C LEU A 119 9.91 -5.87 3.62
N PRO A 120 10.52 -6.72 2.78
CA PRO A 120 11.94 -7.01 2.86
C PRO A 120 12.79 -5.73 2.74
N GLU A 121 13.84 -5.61 3.56
CA GLU A 121 14.64 -4.39 3.70
C GLU A 121 15.38 -4.01 2.41
N GLU A 122 15.76 -5.00 1.61
CA GLU A 122 16.41 -4.82 0.32
C GLU A 122 15.56 -4.04 -0.68
N PHE A 123 14.24 -3.98 -0.49
CA PHE A 123 13.32 -3.21 -1.34
C PHE A 123 12.99 -1.82 -0.78
N ALA A 124 13.49 -1.48 0.41
CA ALA A 124 13.19 -0.24 1.11
C ALA A 124 14.14 0.92 0.73
N ASN A 125 14.50 1.03 -0.55
CA ASN A 125 15.46 2.02 -1.05
C ASN A 125 14.79 3.29 -1.59
N GLU A 126 15.43 4.44 -1.41
CA GLU A 126 14.94 5.71 -1.98
C GLU A 126 14.76 5.56 -3.51
N GLY A 127 13.65 6.08 -4.02
CA GLY A 127 13.28 6.01 -5.43
C GLY A 127 12.52 4.75 -5.83
N ASN A 128 12.57 3.66 -5.06
CA ASN A 128 11.78 2.46 -5.38
C ASN A 128 10.28 2.76 -5.31
N VAL A 129 9.53 2.19 -6.26
CA VAL A 129 8.08 2.24 -6.31
C VAL A 129 7.55 0.86 -5.95
N ILE A 130 6.76 0.78 -4.90
CA ILE A 130 6.07 -0.43 -4.49
C ILE A 130 4.62 -0.33 -4.97
N ALA A 131 4.15 -1.35 -5.67
CA ALA A 131 2.73 -1.53 -5.95
C ALA A 131 2.23 -2.73 -5.15
N PHE A 132 1.14 -2.60 -4.41
CA PHE A 132 0.50 -3.73 -3.73
C PHE A 132 -1.02 -3.70 -3.92
N TRP A 133 -1.64 -4.88 -3.97
CA TRP A 133 -3.06 -5.06 -4.19
C TRP A 133 -3.55 -6.37 -3.60
N VAL A 134 -4.86 -6.48 -3.41
CA VAL A 134 -5.52 -7.70 -2.94
C VAL A 134 -6.41 -8.26 -4.04
N ASP A 135 -6.44 -9.58 -4.19
CA ASP A 135 -7.34 -10.27 -5.12
C ASP A 135 -8.65 -10.73 -4.43
N LYS A 136 -9.60 -11.24 -5.22
CA LYS A 136 -10.88 -11.76 -4.72
C LYS A 136 -10.79 -12.96 -3.78
N LYS A 137 -9.61 -13.59 -3.67
CA LYS A 137 -9.36 -14.72 -2.75
C LYS A 137 -8.70 -14.25 -1.45
N GLY A 138 -8.55 -12.93 -1.25
CA GLY A 138 -7.89 -12.39 -0.06
C GLY A 138 -6.37 -12.57 -0.07
N ARG A 139 -5.77 -12.79 -1.24
CA ARG A 139 -4.31 -12.87 -1.41
C ARG A 139 -3.78 -11.49 -1.74
N VAL A 140 -2.78 -11.05 -0.99
CA VAL A 140 -2.10 -9.78 -1.21
C VAL A 140 -0.84 -10.04 -2.02
N PHE A 141 -0.69 -9.28 -3.10
CA PHE A 141 0.49 -9.28 -3.94
C PHE A 141 1.21 -7.95 -3.82
N TYR A 142 2.51 -7.96 -4.07
CA TYR A 142 3.30 -6.76 -4.24
C TYR A 142 4.21 -6.88 -5.45
N ARG A 143 4.71 -5.74 -5.91
CA ARG A 143 5.69 -5.61 -6.99
C ARG A 143 6.59 -4.42 -6.68
N ILE A 144 7.88 -4.57 -6.98
CA ILE A 144 8.87 -3.48 -6.87
C ILE A 144 9.21 -2.99 -8.27
N ASN A 145 9.01 -1.71 -8.55
CA ASN A 145 9.18 -1.10 -9.87
C ASN A 145 8.45 -1.92 -10.94
N ASP A 146 9.16 -2.42 -11.95
CA ASP A 146 8.62 -3.20 -13.06
C ASP A 146 8.90 -4.71 -12.93
N SER A 147 9.23 -5.18 -11.72
CA SER A 147 9.43 -6.61 -11.45
C SER A 147 8.14 -7.44 -11.62
N SER A 148 8.28 -8.77 -11.59
CA SER A 148 7.11 -9.66 -11.56
C SER A 148 6.35 -9.50 -10.24
N PRO A 149 5.00 -9.60 -10.26
CA PRO A 149 4.21 -9.70 -9.05
C PRO A 149 4.63 -10.87 -8.15
N MET A 150 4.77 -10.62 -6.85
CA MET A 150 5.09 -11.61 -5.84
C MET A 150 3.94 -11.72 -4.82
N LEU A 151 3.65 -12.94 -4.36
CA LEU A 151 2.71 -13.14 -3.27
C LEU A 151 3.31 -12.59 -1.97
N PHE A 152 2.58 -11.70 -1.29
CA PHE A 152 3.03 -11.08 -0.04
C PHE A 152 2.55 -11.87 1.18
N PHE A 153 1.23 -12.03 1.29
CA PHE A 153 0.54 -12.81 2.31
C PHE A 153 -0.91 -13.10 1.88
N SER A 154 -1.64 -13.88 2.66
CA SER A 154 -3.05 -14.25 2.38
C SER A 154 -3.90 -14.12 3.65
N GLY A 155 -5.23 -14.22 3.49
CA GLY A 155 -6.18 -14.22 4.62
C GLY A 155 -6.90 -12.88 4.84
N VAL A 156 -6.78 -11.94 3.91
CA VAL A 156 -7.56 -10.69 3.94
C VAL A 156 -9.02 -11.01 3.64
N ARG A 157 -9.95 -10.53 4.46
CA ARG A 157 -11.39 -10.68 4.20
C ARG A 157 -11.82 -9.61 3.20
N THR A 158 -12.42 -10.01 2.08
CA THR A 158 -12.77 -9.12 0.96
C THR A 158 -14.27 -8.87 0.82
N VAL A 159 -15.04 -9.18 1.85
CA VAL A 159 -16.51 -8.96 1.88
C VAL A 159 -16.82 -7.50 2.23
N GLU A 160 -15.98 -6.89 3.05
CA GLU A 160 -16.09 -5.49 3.50
C GLU A 160 -15.19 -4.59 2.63
N PRO A 161 -15.48 -3.28 2.54
CA PRO A 161 -14.57 -2.31 1.95
C PRO A 161 -13.20 -2.33 2.64
N LEU A 162 -12.13 -2.17 1.87
CA LEU A 162 -10.75 -2.21 2.37
C LEU A 162 -10.05 -0.88 2.15
N TRP A 163 -9.31 -0.41 3.13
CA TRP A 163 -8.42 0.75 3.01
C TRP A 163 -6.97 0.27 3.02
N ALA A 164 -6.10 0.97 2.30
CA ALA A 164 -4.67 0.71 2.36
C ALA A 164 -4.15 1.06 3.76
N LEU A 165 -3.27 0.23 4.31
CA LEU A 165 -2.55 0.45 5.55
C LEU A 165 -1.06 0.53 5.23
N ILE A 166 -0.42 1.65 5.60
CA ILE A 166 1.00 1.90 5.39
C ILE A 166 1.62 2.33 6.73
N ASP A 167 2.57 1.55 7.26
CA ASP A 167 3.34 1.92 8.45
C ASP A 167 4.74 2.37 8.02
N VAL A 168 5.01 3.68 8.12
CA VAL A 168 6.28 4.32 7.73
C VAL A 168 7.33 4.07 8.82
N TYR A 169 7.88 2.86 8.81
CA TYR A 169 8.71 2.34 9.89
C TYR A 169 10.21 2.30 9.56
N GLY A 170 11.04 2.42 10.60
CA GLY A 170 12.45 2.05 10.61
C GLY A 170 13.26 2.78 9.56
N LEU A 171 13.85 2.02 8.63
CA LEU A 171 14.65 2.52 7.52
C LEU A 171 13.86 3.47 6.62
N THR A 172 12.56 3.29 6.47
CA THR A 172 11.72 4.14 5.62
C THR A 172 11.29 5.37 6.42
N ARG A 173 11.67 6.56 5.98
CA ARG A 173 11.32 7.83 6.63
C ARG A 173 10.25 8.61 5.87
N GLY A 174 10.15 8.44 4.56
CA GLY A 174 9.18 9.18 3.76
C GLY A 174 8.70 8.40 2.56
N VAL A 175 7.42 8.56 2.25
CA VAL A 175 6.74 7.89 1.14
C VAL A 175 5.71 8.80 0.49
N GLN A 176 5.39 8.53 -0.78
CA GLN A 176 4.43 9.28 -1.57
C GLN A 176 3.53 8.34 -2.38
N LEU A 177 2.21 8.56 -2.32
CA LEU A 177 1.24 7.87 -3.19
C LEU A 177 1.29 8.45 -4.62
N LEU A 178 1.21 7.55 -5.61
CA LEU A 178 1.33 7.88 -7.03
C LEU A 178 -0.02 7.87 -7.76
#